data_AF-A0A7Y9J9I5-F1
#
_entry.id   AF-A0A7Y9J9I5-F1
#
_cell.length_a   1.000
_cell.length_b   1.000
_cell.length_c   1.000
_cell.angle_alpha   90.00
_cell.angle_beta   90.00
_cell.angle_gamma   90.00
#
_symmetry.space_group_name_H-M   'P 1'
#
loop_
_entity.id
_entity.type
_entity.pdbx_description
1 polymer ?
#
loop_
_entity_poly.entity_id
_entity_poly.type
_entity_poly.pdbx_seq_one_letter_code
_entity_poly.pdbx_strand_id
1 'polypeptide(L)' 'MSSPRYLTCPDCGAAVDRATGSPHRCDPVRQAEYELLGRRLECDAFEDGLRHWLGTVDGRFETWLAVRRVRGAA' A
#
# COMPACT_ATOMS: atom_id res chain seq x y z
N MET A 1 -4.26 -32.81 8.47
CA MET A 1 -4.43 -31.34 8.44
C MET A 1 -5.68 -31.04 7.62
N SER A 2 -6.67 -30.32 8.17
CA SER A 2 -7.88 -29.93 7.42
C SER A 2 -7.61 -28.63 6.66
N SER A 3 -7.75 -28.65 5.34
CA SER A 3 -7.69 -27.42 4.54
C SER A 3 -8.91 -26.52 4.84
N PRO A 4 -8.75 -25.18 4.84
CA PRO A 4 -9.87 -24.27 5.06
C PRO A 4 -10.89 -24.37 3.92
N ARG A 5 -12.17 -24.39 4.27
CA ARG A 5 -13.29 -24.50 3.32
C ARG A 5 -13.39 -23.27 2.40
N TYR A 6 -13.10 -22.09 2.93
CA TYR A 6 -13.15 -20.83 2.20
C TYR A 6 -11.74 -20.27 2.00
N LEU A 7 -11.49 -19.74 0.81
CA LEU A 7 -10.30 -18.94 0.50
C LEU A 7 -10.71 -17.56 0.03
N THR A 8 -9.89 -16.56 0.33
CA THR A 8 -10.05 -15.23 -0.24
C THR A 8 -9.53 -15.23 -1.68
N CYS A 9 -10.35 -14.80 -2.63
CA CYS A 9 -9.92 -14.56 -4.01
C CYS A 9 -8.88 -13.41 -4.01
N PRO A 10 -7.70 -13.61 -4.62
CA PRO A 10 -6.67 -12.56 -4.65
C PRO A 10 -7.07 -11.36 -5.53
N ASP A 11 -8.01 -11.54 -6.46
CA ASP A 11 -8.35 -10.52 -7.46
C ASP A 11 -9.53 -9.64 -7.02
N CYS A 12 -10.51 -10.17 -6.27
CA CYS A 12 -11.70 -9.42 -5.86
C CYS A 12 -12.02 -9.49 -4.35
N GLY A 13 -11.16 -10.13 -3.55
CA GLY A 13 -11.34 -10.25 -2.10
C GLY A 13 -12.56 -11.06 -1.67
N ALA A 14 -13.25 -11.77 -2.57
CA ALA A 14 -14.41 -12.59 -2.22
C ALA A 14 -13.99 -13.86 -1.46
N ALA A 15 -14.80 -14.28 -0.47
CA ALA A 15 -14.65 -15.59 0.15
C ALA A 15 -15.23 -16.67 -0.78
N VAL A 16 -14.37 -17.52 -1.33
CA VAL A 16 -14.69 -18.57 -2.29
C VAL A 16 -14.72 -19.92 -1.58
N ASP A 17 -15.86 -20.61 -1.63
CA ASP A 17 -15.99 -21.98 -1.14
C ASP A 17 -15.31 -22.95 -2.12
N ARG A 18 -14.35 -23.73 -1.62
CA ARG A 18 -13.63 -24.73 -2.44
C ARG A 18 -14.49 -25.96 -2.76
N ALA A 19 -15.57 -26.19 -2.02
CA ALA A 19 -16.39 -27.40 -2.13
C ALA A 19 -17.49 -27.31 -3.20
N THR A 20 -17.81 -26.11 -3.70
CA THR A 20 -18.98 -25.87 -4.58
C THR A 20 -18.78 -26.39 -6.02
N GLY A 21 -17.57 -26.82 -6.40
CA GLY A 21 -17.26 -27.40 -7.71
C GLY A 21 -17.33 -26.43 -8.89
N SER A 22 -18.09 -25.33 -8.78
CA SER A 22 -18.12 -24.24 -9.76
C SER A 22 -16.85 -23.38 -9.63
N PRO A 23 -16.17 -23.05 -10.75
CA PRO A 23 -15.08 -22.09 -10.73
C PRO A 23 -15.61 -20.72 -10.31
N HIS A 24 -14.87 -20.04 -9.44
CA HIS A 24 -15.16 -18.66 -9.10
C HIS A 24 -14.94 -17.76 -10.32
N ARG A 25 -15.88 -16.86 -10.57
CA ARG A 25 -15.76 -15.76 -11.53
C ARG A 25 -15.93 -14.47 -10.75
N CYS A 26 -14.94 -13.58 -10.85
CA CYS A 26 -15.02 -12.27 -10.24
C CYS A 26 -16.19 -11.48 -10.82
N ASP A 27 -16.97 -10.85 -9.94
CA ASP A 27 -17.86 -9.78 -10.36
C ASP A 27 -17.01 -8.56 -10.76
N PRO A 28 -17.18 -7.98 -11.97
CA PRO A 28 -16.33 -6.90 -12.43
C PRO A 28 -16.37 -5.64 -11.55
N VAL A 29 -17.53 -5.32 -10.97
CA VAL A 29 -17.67 -4.15 -10.09
C VAL A 29 -16.91 -4.39 -8.79
N ARG A 30 -17.10 -5.55 -8.17
CA ARG A 30 -16.38 -5.93 -6.95
C ARG A 30 -14.86 -5.97 -7.17
N GLN A 31 -14.42 -6.49 -8.31
CA GLN A 31 -12.99 -6.51 -8.64
C GLN A 31 -12.43 -5.08 -8.71
N ALA A 32 -13.11 -4.17 -9.41
CA ALA A 32 -12.68 -2.78 -9.51
C ALA A 32 -12.65 -2.07 -8.14
N GLU A 33 -13.63 -2.33 -7.27
CA GLU A 33 -13.66 -1.80 -5.90
C GLU A 33 -12.48 -2.32 -5.07
N TYR A 34 -12.18 -3.61 -5.18
CA TYR A 34 -11.07 -4.24 -4.47
C TYR A 34 -9.71 -3.69 -4.92
N GLU A 35 -9.51 -3.55 -6.23
CA GLU A 35 -8.30 -2.94 -6.80
C GLU A 35 -8.15 -1.48 -6.34
N LEU A 36 -9.22 -0.69 -6.38
CA LEU A 36 -9.20 0.71 -5.94
C LEU A 36 -8.83 0.84 -4.46
N LEU A 37 -9.38 -0.03 -3.61
CA LEU A 37 -9.03 -0.07 -2.19
C LEU A 37 -7.55 -0.36 -2.00
N GLY A 38 -7.02 -1.37 -2.71
CA GLY A 38 -5.60 -1.72 -2.66
C GLY A 38 -4.71 -0.54 -3.05
N ARG A 39 -5.04 0.17 -4.14
CA ARG A 39 -4.28 1.35 -4.60
C ARG A 39 -4.31 2.50 -3.61
N ARG A 40 -5.44 2.75 -2.95
CA ARG A 40 -5.53 3.80 -1.90
C ARG A 40 -4.60 3.48 -0.73
N LEU A 41 -4.58 2.24 -0.27
CA LEU A 41 -3.68 1.82 0.81
C LEU A 41 -2.20 1.92 0.42
N GLU A 42 -1.86 1.59 -0.83
CA GLU A 42 -0.50 1.78 -1.35
C GLU A 42 -0.11 3.27 -1.40
N CYS A 43 -1.02 4.15 -1.84
CA CYS A 43 -0.81 5.59 -1.83
C CYS A 43 -0.61 6.13 -0.41
N ASP A 44 -1.47 5.76 0.53
CA ASP A 44 -1.37 6.19 1.94
C ASP A 44 -0.02 5.77 2.54
N ALA A 45 0.38 4.51 2.33
CA ALA A 45 1.66 3.99 2.82
C ALA A 45 2.86 4.72 2.19
N PHE A 46 2.77 5.05 0.89
CA PHE A 46 3.79 5.83 0.21
C PHE A 46 3.88 7.26 0.76
N GLU A 47 2.76 7.94 0.94
CA GLU A 47 2.71 9.30 1.48
C GLU A 47 3.27 9.38 2.89
N ASP A 48 2.97 8.40 3.74
CA ASP A 48 3.54 8.29 5.08
C ASP A 48 5.05 8.05 5.03
N GLY A 49 5.51 7.14 4.17
CA GLY A 49 6.94 6.89 3.95
C GLY A 49 7.68 8.12 3.44
N LEU A 50 7.10 8.85 2.49
CA LEU A 50 7.65 10.08 1.95
C LEU A 50 7.73 11.17 3.02
N ARG A 51 6.67 11.35 3.81
CA ARG A 51 6.63 12.33 4.90
C ARG A 51 7.69 12.01 5.96
N HIS A 52 7.85 10.74 6.30
CA HIS A 52 8.89 10.29 7.20
C HIS A 52 10.29 10.61 6.65
N TRP A 53 10.55 10.25 5.39
CA TRP A 53 11.83 10.50 4.75
C TRP A 53 12.16 12.00 4.67
N LEU A 54 11.20 12.85 4.29
CA LEU A 54 11.33 14.31 4.31
C LEU A 54 11.54 14.89 5.72
N GLY A 55 11.34 14.11 6.79
CA GLY A 55 11.71 14.47 8.16
C GLY A 55 13.19 14.22 8.49
N THR A 56 13.91 13.42 7.69
CA THR A 56 15.31 13.07 7.92
C THR A 56 16.26 14.17 7.43
N VAL A 57 17.53 14.10 7.85
CA VAL A 57 18.58 14.98 7.32
C VAL A 57 18.79 14.80 5.82
N ASP A 58 18.73 13.56 5.32
CA ASP A 58 18.91 13.26 3.89
C ASP A 58 17.73 13.76 3.06
N GLY A 59 16.49 13.60 3.56
CA GLY A 59 15.30 14.16 2.93
C GLY A 59 15.19 15.68 2.99
N ARG A 60 16.01 16.34 3.83
CA ARG A 60 16.12 17.81 3.94
C ARG A 60 17.48 18.33 3.53
N PHE A 61 18.22 17.61 2.68
CA PHE A 61 19.63 17.87 2.42
C PHE A 61 19.93 19.34 2.08
N GLU A 62 19.16 19.97 1.20
CA GLU A 62 19.34 21.39 0.85
C GLU A 62 19.10 22.33 2.04
N THR A 63 18.08 22.06 2.86
CA THR A 63 17.82 22.84 4.09
C THR A 63 18.93 22.62 5.12
N TRP A 64 19.38 21.38 5.31
CA TRP A 64 20.50 21.03 6.19
C TRP A 64 21.80 21.72 5.75
N LEU A 65 22.08 21.73 4.44
CA LEU A 65 23.26 22.38 3.84
C LEU A 65 23.19 23.90 4.01
N ALA A 66 22.02 24.51 3.78
CA ALA A 66 21.80 25.94 3.96
C ALA A 66 22.03 26.36 5.42
N VAL A 67 21.49 25.62 6.40
CA VAL A 67 21.72 25.88 7.84
C VAL A 67 23.20 25.84 8.18
N ARG A 68 23.95 24.88 7.64
CA ARG A 68 25.40 24.77 7.87
C ARG A 68 26.19 25.91 7.21
N ARG A 69 25.84 26.30 5.99
CA ARG A 69 26.48 27.45 5.31
C ARG A 69 26.27 28.76 6.08
N VAL A 70 25.06 29.01 6.57
CA VAL A 70 24.77 30.22 7.37
C VAL A 70 25.51 30.21 8.71
N ARG A 71 25.58 29.05 9.39
CA ARG A 71 26.28 28.93 10.68
C ARG A 71 27.82 28.93 10.57
N GLY A 72 28.38 28.53 9.44
CA GLY A 72 29.82 28.56 9.19
C GLY A 72 30.33 29.87 8.59
N ALA A 73 29.42 30.77 8.20
CA ALA A 73 29.73 32.12 7.73
C ALA A 73 29.59 33.19 8.84
N ALA A 74 29.28 32.77 10.07
CA ALA A 74 29.25 33.59 11.28
C ALA A 74 30.50 33.31 12.13
#